data_AF-A0A257MVM5-F1
#
_entry.id   AF-A0A257MVM5-F1
#
_cell.length_a   1.000
_cell.length_b   1.000
_cell.length_c   1.000
_cell.angle_alpha   90.00
_cell.angle_beta   90.00
_cell.angle_gamma   90.00
#
_symmetry.space_group_name_H-M   'P 1'
#
loop_
_entity.id
_entity.type
_entity.pdbx_description
1 polymer ?
#
loop_
_entity_poly.entity_id
_entity_poly.type
_entity_poly.pdbx_seq_one_letter_code
_entity_poly.pdbx_strand_id
1 'polypeptide(L)'
;MTHLSVEERIKKIQTLTAKGIYKDGIKLCNEFIEKYPDTWIGYREKADILCLQGKYQEAMNERLKLAELNSEEPSDYYDLTRLSLTLGDNQSCIKWADICLSWSKMHEHTYYCQASNFYKAVSLKNLGFFADALKVCECLDDEYGTFINGEGFIAKEDLIKICQ
;
A
#
# COMPACT_ATOMS: atom_id res chain seq x y z
N MET A 1 -29.04 9.67 21.59
CA MET A 1 -27.77 9.64 20.84
C MET A 1 -28.10 9.26 19.41
N THR A 2 -27.78 10.11 18.44
CA THR A 2 -28.01 9.78 17.02
C THR A 2 -27.06 8.66 16.61
N HIS A 3 -27.62 7.50 16.26
CA HIS A 3 -26.84 6.43 15.67
C HIS A 3 -26.45 6.84 14.25
N LEU A 4 -25.21 7.28 14.06
CA LEU A 4 -24.66 7.49 12.72
C LEU A 4 -24.71 6.17 11.94
N SER A 5 -25.19 6.26 10.71
CA SER A 5 -25.10 5.22 9.68
C SER A 5 -23.65 4.84 9.40
N VAL A 6 -23.43 3.72 8.71
CA VAL A 6 -22.10 3.26 8.28
C VAL A 6 -21.38 4.35 7.48
N GLU A 7 -22.06 4.92 6.49
CA GLU A 7 -21.54 5.99 5.63
C GLU A 7 -21.17 7.26 6.42
N GLU A 8 -22.02 7.69 7.36
CA GLU A 8 -21.74 8.85 8.19
C GLU A 8 -20.53 8.64 9.11
N ARG A 9 -20.31 7.41 9.59
CA ARG A 9 -19.12 7.07 10.39
C ARG A 9 -17.85 7.15 9.55
N ILE A 10 -17.87 6.58 8.35
CA ILE A 10 -16.74 6.61 7.41
C ILE A 10 -16.41 8.06 7.07
N LYS A 11 -17.42 8.86 6.68
CA LYS A 11 -17.22 10.28 6.36
C LYS A 11 -16.65 11.07 7.53
N LYS A 12 -17.07 10.75 8.76
CA LYS A 12 -16.54 11.40 9.97
C LYS A 12 -15.07 11.02 10.20
N ILE A 13 -14.71 9.75 10.05
CA ILE A 13 -13.32 9.28 10.12
C ILE A 13 -12.46 10.05 9.10
N GLN A 14 -12.85 10.03 7.83
CA GLN A 14 -12.14 10.72 6.74
C GLN A 14 -12.01 12.23 7.00
N THR A 15 -13.04 12.88 7.56
CA THR A 15 -12.99 14.29 7.94
C THR A 15 -11.97 14.57 9.04
N LEU A 16 -11.89 13.70 10.06
CA LEU A 16 -10.91 13.83 11.14
C LEU A 16 -9.49 13.61 10.61
N THR A 17 -9.31 12.60 9.76
CA THR A 17 -8.05 12.29 9.06
C THR A 17 -7.57 13.50 8.26
N ALA A 18 -8.42 14.08 7.42
CA ALA A 18 -8.09 15.25 6.61
C ALA A 18 -7.75 16.49 7.43
N LYS A 19 -8.26 16.60 8.66
CA LYS A 19 -7.94 17.69 9.61
C LYS A 19 -6.70 17.41 10.47
N GLY A 20 -6.04 16.26 10.30
CA GLY A 20 -4.91 15.85 11.13
C GLY A 20 -5.29 15.44 12.56
N ILE A 21 -6.57 15.24 12.84
CA ILE A 21 -7.08 14.86 14.17
C ILE A 21 -7.02 13.33 14.32
N TYR A 22 -5.80 12.79 14.20
CA TYR A 22 -5.56 11.36 14.05
C TYR A 22 -6.00 10.52 15.25
N LYS A 23 -5.82 11.03 16.48
CA LYS A 23 -6.21 10.31 17.71
C LYS A 23 -7.72 9.99 17.72
N ASP A 24 -8.54 10.97 17.38
CA ASP A 24 -9.99 10.80 17.32
C ASP A 24 -10.40 9.95 16.12
N GLY A 25 -9.71 10.09 14.99
CA GLY A 25 -9.89 9.23 13.82
C GLY A 25 -9.66 7.75 14.15
N ILE A 26 -8.52 7.40 14.75
CA ILE A 26 -8.20 6.03 15.20
C ILE A 26 -9.23 5.51 16.19
N LYS A 27 -9.68 6.35 17.13
CA LYS A 27 -10.73 5.96 18.08
C LYS A 27 -12.00 5.55 17.34
N LEU A 28 -12.45 6.35 16.37
CA LEU A 28 -13.63 6.02 15.56
C LEU A 28 -13.41 4.79 14.68
N CYS A 29 -12.20 4.58 14.14
CA CYS A 29 -11.90 3.34 13.41
C CYS A 29 -12.03 2.12 14.32
N ASN A 30 -11.50 2.16 15.55
CA ASN A 30 -11.63 1.06 16.50
C ASN A 30 -13.11 0.79 16.84
N GLU A 31 -13.89 1.83 17.14
CA GLU A 31 -15.33 1.70 17.38
C GLU A 31 -16.08 1.13 16.14
N PHE A 32 -15.63 1.47 14.93
CA PHE A 32 -16.18 0.93 13.68
C PHE A 32 -15.86 -0.55 13.52
N ILE A 33 -14.60 -0.94 13.72
CA ILE A 33 -14.12 -2.33 13.63
C ILE A 33 -14.82 -3.20 14.68
N GLU A 34 -14.98 -2.73 15.91
CA GLU A 34 -15.72 -3.45 16.96
C GLU A 34 -17.17 -3.75 16.55
N LYS A 35 -17.79 -2.82 15.82
CA LYS A 35 -19.19 -2.95 15.37
C LYS A 35 -19.33 -3.75 14.08
N TYR A 36 -18.35 -3.68 13.19
CA TYR A 36 -18.37 -4.28 11.85
C TYR A 36 -17.03 -5.00 11.56
N PRO A 37 -16.69 -6.06 12.31
CA PRO A 37 -15.37 -6.68 12.25
C PRO A 37 -15.08 -7.37 10.92
N ASP A 38 -16.13 -7.81 10.21
CA ASP A 38 -15.99 -8.50 8.91
C ASP A 38 -15.94 -7.52 7.72
N THR A 39 -15.83 -6.22 8.00
CA THR A 39 -15.77 -5.18 6.96
C THR A 39 -14.37 -4.57 6.89
N TRP A 40 -13.75 -4.65 5.71
CA TRP A 40 -12.39 -4.15 5.49
C TRP A 40 -12.23 -2.64 5.69
N ILE A 41 -13.31 -1.85 5.57
CA ILE A 41 -13.27 -0.37 5.57
C ILE A 41 -12.63 0.18 6.84
N GLY A 42 -12.99 -0.33 8.02
CA GLY A 42 -12.45 0.15 9.29
C GLY A 42 -10.93 -0.04 9.38
N TYR A 43 -10.45 -1.19 8.92
CA TYR A 43 -9.03 -1.51 8.86
C TYR A 43 -8.28 -0.64 7.85
N ARG A 44 -8.88 -0.39 6.67
CA ARG A 44 -8.31 0.52 5.64
C ARG A 44 -8.08 1.91 6.21
N GLU A 45 -9.14 2.52 6.74
CA GLU A 45 -9.09 3.89 7.26
C GLU A 45 -8.11 4.01 8.44
N LYS A 46 -8.08 3.01 9.32
CA LYS A 46 -7.12 2.97 10.43
C LYS A 46 -5.67 2.90 9.93
N ALA A 47 -5.39 2.04 8.96
CA ALA A 47 -4.08 1.92 8.36
C ALA A 47 -3.63 3.24 7.71
N ASP A 48 -4.53 3.94 7.02
CA ASP A 48 -4.22 5.24 6.38
C ASP A 48 -3.82 6.29 7.40
N ILE A 49 -4.55 6.39 8.51
CA ILE A 49 -4.20 7.30 9.60
C ILE A 49 -2.83 6.92 10.20
N LEU A 50 -2.57 5.63 10.41
CA LEU A 50 -1.29 5.16 10.95
C LEU A 50 -0.12 5.47 10.00
N CYS A 51 -0.32 5.32 8.68
CA CYS A 51 0.64 5.75 7.67
C CYS A 51 0.96 7.24 7.75
N LEU A 52 -0.06 8.10 7.88
CA LEU A 52 0.11 9.55 8.04
C LEU A 52 0.86 9.93 9.33
N GLN A 53 0.82 9.06 10.34
CA GLN A 53 1.59 9.21 11.58
C GLN A 53 2.98 8.56 11.52
N GLY A 54 3.39 7.96 10.39
CA GLY A 54 4.66 7.25 10.25
C GLY A 54 4.72 5.91 11.01
N LYS A 55 3.58 5.41 11.50
CA LYS A 55 3.46 4.16 12.26
C LYS A 55 3.32 2.97 11.31
N TYR A 56 4.31 2.76 10.44
CA TYR A 56 4.23 1.83 9.31
C TYR A 56 4.00 0.37 9.72
N GLN A 57 4.59 -0.09 10.84
CA GLN A 57 4.39 -1.46 11.32
C GLN A 57 2.96 -1.68 11.82
N GLU A 58 2.39 -0.70 12.53
CA GLU A 58 0.98 -0.76 12.96
C GLU A 58 0.06 -0.73 11.73
N ALA A 59 0.34 0.14 10.75
CA ALA A 59 -0.43 0.21 9.50
C ALA A 59 -0.39 -1.10 8.71
N MET A 60 0.79 -1.75 8.63
CA MET A 60 0.95 -3.06 8.00
C MET A 60 0.04 -4.11 8.64
N ASN A 61 -0.05 -4.15 9.97
CA ASN A 61 -0.91 -5.11 10.66
C ASN A 61 -2.39 -4.92 10.28
N GLU A 62 -2.86 -3.67 10.21
CA GLU A 62 -4.24 -3.36 9.81
C GLU A 62 -4.50 -3.70 8.33
N ARG A 63 -3.55 -3.42 7.42
CA ARG A 63 -3.68 -3.81 6.00
C ARG A 63 -3.67 -5.32 5.79
N LEU A 64 -2.91 -6.08 6.58
CA LEU A 64 -2.96 -7.54 6.54
C LEU A 64 -4.33 -8.07 6.99
N LYS A 65 -4.95 -7.46 8.02
CA LYS A 65 -6.34 -7.79 8.39
C LYS A 65 -7.34 -7.47 7.30
N LEU A 66 -7.20 -6.32 6.64
CA LEU A 66 -7.99 -6.02 5.45
C LEU A 66 -7.82 -7.09 4.36
N ALA A 67 -6.60 -7.57 4.10
CA ALA A 67 -6.35 -8.55 3.06
C ALA A 67 -6.92 -9.93 3.40
N GLU A 68 -6.94 -10.32 4.69
CA GLU A 68 -7.63 -11.52 5.18
C GLU A 68 -9.15 -11.48 4.93
N LEU A 69 -9.74 -10.28 4.84
CA LEU A 69 -11.17 -10.06 4.54
C LEU A 69 -11.48 -10.04 3.02
N ASN A 70 -10.53 -10.45 2.18
CA ASN A 70 -10.65 -10.54 0.72
C ASN A 70 -11.08 -9.23 0.06
N SER A 71 -10.37 -8.13 0.31
CA SER A 71 -10.57 -6.91 -0.47
C SER A 71 -10.30 -7.18 -1.96
N GLU A 72 -11.19 -6.72 -2.83
CA GLU A 72 -11.11 -6.88 -4.29
C GLU A 72 -10.46 -5.66 -4.98
N GLU A 73 -9.80 -4.80 -4.21
CA GLU A 73 -9.24 -3.54 -4.72
C GLU A 73 -7.72 -3.63 -4.94
N PRO A 74 -7.21 -3.43 -6.19
CA PRO A 74 -5.78 -3.41 -6.47
C PRO A 74 -4.97 -2.42 -5.61
N SER A 75 -5.63 -1.34 -5.18
CA SER A 75 -5.05 -0.29 -4.32
C SER A 75 -4.61 -0.81 -2.96
N ASP A 76 -5.32 -1.79 -2.38
CA ASP A 76 -4.97 -2.34 -1.08
C ASP A 76 -3.69 -3.18 -1.14
N TYR A 77 -3.54 -3.95 -2.22
CA TYR A 77 -2.32 -4.73 -2.45
C TYR A 77 -1.14 -3.84 -2.81
N TYR A 78 -1.38 -2.75 -3.54
CA TYR A 78 -0.39 -1.70 -3.78
C TYR A 78 0.13 -1.09 -2.46
N ASP A 79 -0.76 -0.76 -1.53
CA ASP A 79 -0.36 -0.23 -0.23
C ASP A 79 0.45 -1.23 0.60
N LEU A 80 0.10 -2.53 0.55
CA LEU A 80 0.90 -3.60 1.14
C LEU A 80 2.30 -3.68 0.51
N THR A 81 2.41 -3.60 -0.83
CA THR A 81 3.71 -3.54 -1.53
C THR A 81 4.55 -2.38 -1.02
N ARG A 82 3.98 -1.18 -1.00
CA ARG A 82 4.68 0.05 -0.58
C ARG A 82 5.12 -0.01 0.89
N LEU A 83 4.26 -0.51 1.77
CA LEU A 83 4.58 -0.67 3.20
C LEU A 83 5.65 -1.74 3.43
N SER A 84 5.59 -2.86 2.71
CA SER A 84 6.62 -3.90 2.81
C SER A 84 8.00 -3.38 2.42
N LEU A 85 8.10 -2.63 1.31
CA LEU A 85 9.35 -1.98 0.92
C LEU A 85 9.81 -0.98 1.99
N THR A 86 8.89 -0.16 2.49
CA THR A 86 9.18 0.84 3.55
C THR A 86 9.72 0.21 4.83
N LEU A 87 9.25 -0.99 5.17
CA LEU A 87 9.71 -1.75 6.34
C LEU A 87 10.95 -2.61 6.05
N GLY A 88 11.48 -2.58 4.81
CA GLY A 88 12.63 -3.38 4.38
C GLY A 88 12.32 -4.86 4.11
N ASP A 89 11.05 -5.26 4.14
CA ASP A 89 10.62 -6.62 3.82
C ASP A 89 10.46 -6.80 2.31
N ASN A 90 11.60 -7.00 1.65
CA ASN A 90 11.67 -7.15 0.20
C ASN A 90 10.92 -8.40 -0.32
N GLN A 91 10.84 -9.47 0.45
CA GLN A 91 10.14 -10.69 0.04
C GLN A 91 8.63 -10.45 0.01
N SER A 92 8.07 -9.86 1.07
CA SER A 92 6.65 -9.49 1.10
C SER A 92 6.32 -8.43 0.05
N CYS A 93 7.21 -7.47 -0.20
CA CYS A 93 7.03 -6.46 -1.24
C CYS A 93 6.79 -7.13 -2.61
N ILE A 94 7.66 -8.07 -3.01
CA ILE A 94 7.52 -8.81 -4.27
C ILE A 94 6.20 -9.59 -4.30
N LYS A 95 5.86 -10.32 -3.22
CA LYS A 95 4.61 -11.07 -3.12
C LYS A 95 3.38 -10.17 -3.34
N TRP A 96 3.31 -9.05 -2.64
CA TRP A 96 2.15 -8.15 -2.74
C TRP A 96 2.10 -7.42 -4.08
N ALA A 97 3.27 -7.10 -4.67
CA ALA A 97 3.32 -6.53 -6.02
C ALA A 97 2.73 -7.50 -7.05
N ASP A 98 3.09 -8.79 -6.97
CA ASP A 98 2.55 -9.82 -7.87
C ASP A 98 1.04 -10.00 -7.73
N ILE A 99 0.52 -9.94 -6.50
CA ILE A 99 -0.92 -9.97 -6.24
C ILE A 99 -1.59 -8.71 -6.82
N CYS A 100 -1.03 -7.52 -6.57
CA CYS A 100 -1.54 -6.25 -7.10
C CYS A 100 -1.62 -6.28 -8.65
N LEU A 101 -0.56 -6.74 -9.31
CA LEU A 101 -0.49 -6.84 -10.78
C LEU A 101 -1.50 -7.86 -11.33
N SER A 102 -1.69 -8.98 -10.63
CA SER A 102 -2.65 -10.02 -11.01
C SER A 102 -4.10 -9.51 -10.96
N TRP A 103 -4.47 -8.83 -9.86
CA TRP A 103 -5.77 -8.18 -9.72
C TRP A 103 -5.95 -7.05 -10.73
N SER A 104 -4.94 -6.18 -10.88
CA SER A 104 -4.93 -5.10 -11.87
C SER A 104 -5.22 -5.59 -13.28
N LYS A 105 -4.60 -6.70 -13.68
CA LYS A 105 -4.84 -7.33 -14.99
C LYS A 105 -6.24 -7.94 -15.10
N MET A 106 -6.74 -8.59 -14.05
CA MET A 106 -8.07 -9.23 -14.03
C MET A 106 -9.20 -8.20 -14.20
N HIS A 107 -9.03 -7.00 -13.64
CA HIS A 107 -10.04 -5.94 -13.63
C HIS A 107 -9.73 -4.78 -14.59
N GLU A 108 -8.73 -4.92 -15.47
CA GLU A 108 -8.29 -3.86 -16.41
C GLU A 108 -7.91 -2.53 -15.72
N HIS A 109 -7.49 -2.60 -14.44
CA HIS A 109 -7.09 -1.47 -13.61
C HIS A 109 -5.56 -1.30 -13.61
N THR A 110 -5.01 -0.58 -14.59
CA THR A 110 -3.54 -0.51 -14.76
C THR A 110 -2.84 0.60 -13.95
N TYR A 111 -3.60 1.43 -13.22
CA TYR A 111 -3.08 2.61 -12.52
C TYR A 111 -1.91 2.30 -11.56
N TYR A 112 -1.97 1.19 -10.83
CA TYR A 112 -0.94 0.80 -9.87
C TYR A 112 0.19 -0.04 -10.46
N CYS A 113 0.09 -0.47 -11.73
CA CYS A 113 1.01 -1.45 -12.31
C CYS A 113 2.46 -0.93 -12.37
N GLN A 114 2.67 0.29 -12.84
CA GLN A 114 4.01 0.89 -12.93
C GLN A 114 4.68 0.93 -11.55
N ALA A 115 3.96 1.45 -10.55
CA ALA A 115 4.48 1.60 -9.20
C ALA A 115 4.76 0.25 -8.51
N SER A 116 3.85 -0.72 -8.66
CA SER A 116 4.04 -2.07 -8.13
C SER A 116 5.20 -2.80 -8.79
N ASN A 117 5.35 -2.70 -10.12
CA ASN A 117 6.52 -3.23 -10.83
C ASN A 117 7.81 -2.53 -10.37
N PHE A 118 7.79 -1.22 -10.17
CA PHE A 118 8.96 -0.48 -9.71
C PHE A 118 9.40 -0.92 -8.32
N TYR A 119 8.47 -1.01 -7.36
CA TYR A 119 8.76 -1.51 -6.02
C TYR A 119 9.25 -2.96 -6.03
N LYS A 120 8.68 -3.81 -6.90
CA LYS A 120 9.18 -5.17 -7.13
C LYS A 120 10.61 -5.18 -7.65
N ALA A 121 10.94 -4.35 -8.64
CA ALA A 121 12.28 -4.26 -9.20
C ALA A 121 13.31 -3.79 -8.16
N VAL A 122 12.96 -2.79 -7.34
CA VAL A 122 13.80 -2.33 -6.22
C VAL A 122 14.01 -3.42 -5.18
N SER A 123 12.97 -4.17 -4.82
CA SER A 123 13.09 -5.30 -3.89
C SER A 123 13.92 -6.44 -4.44
N LEU A 124 13.81 -6.75 -5.73
CA LEU A 124 14.67 -7.74 -6.40
C LEU A 124 16.14 -7.28 -6.38
N LYS A 125 16.41 -6.00 -6.68
CA LYS A 125 17.74 -5.40 -6.55
C LYS A 125 18.27 -5.49 -5.11
N ASN A 126 17.45 -5.17 -4.11
CA ASN A 126 17.84 -5.26 -2.70
C ASN A 126 18.21 -6.70 -2.27
N LEU A 127 17.60 -7.71 -2.90
CA LEU A 127 17.90 -9.12 -2.65
C LEU A 127 19.04 -9.67 -3.53
N GLY A 128 19.61 -8.86 -4.42
CA GLY A 128 20.69 -9.25 -5.34
C GLY A 128 20.23 -10.00 -6.60
N PHE A 129 18.92 -10.05 -6.86
CA PHE A 129 18.34 -10.66 -8.07
C PHE A 129 18.34 -9.67 -9.23
N PHE A 130 19.52 -9.23 -9.66
CA PHE A 130 19.69 -8.14 -10.63
C PHE A 130 19.07 -8.45 -12.02
N ALA A 131 19.22 -9.68 -12.52
CA ALA A 131 18.65 -10.07 -13.80
C ALA A 131 17.11 -10.01 -13.80
N ASP A 132 16.48 -10.44 -12.70
CA ASP A 132 15.03 -10.36 -12.56
C ASP A 132 14.56 -8.90 -12.39
N ALA A 133 15.34 -8.08 -11.67
CA ALA A 133 15.05 -6.66 -11.55
C ALA A 133 15.07 -5.96 -12.93
N LEU A 134 16.10 -6.21 -13.75
CA LEU A 134 16.19 -5.68 -15.11
C LEU A 134 15.00 -6.12 -15.98
N LYS A 135 14.60 -7.39 -15.89
CA LYS A 135 13.43 -7.91 -16.61
C LYS A 135 12.14 -7.20 -16.20
N VAL A 136 11.96 -6.88 -14.91
CA VAL A 136 10.80 -6.09 -14.46
C VAL A 136 10.88 -4.65 -14.99
N CYS A 137 12.08 -4.06 -15.08
CA CYS A 137 12.25 -2.73 -15.66
C CYS A 137 11.82 -2.64 -17.12
N GLU A 138 11.89 -3.72 -17.90
CA GLU A 138 11.36 -3.76 -19.29
C GLU A 138 9.85 -3.51 -19.36
N CYS A 139 9.12 -3.75 -18.27
CA CYS A 139 7.67 -3.52 -18.16
C CYS A 139 7.29 -2.10 -17.71
N LEU A 140 8.28 -1.23 -17.48
CA LEU A 140 8.06 0.15 -17.02
C LEU A 140 8.17 1.14 -18.18
N ASP A 141 7.44 2.25 -18.10
CA ASP A 141 7.65 3.38 -19.01
C ASP A 141 9.09 3.89 -18.88
N ASP A 142 9.67 4.40 -19.96
CA ASP A 142 11.08 4.81 -19.98
C ASP A 142 11.36 5.90 -18.95
N GLU A 143 10.52 6.94 -18.88
CA GLU A 143 10.67 8.05 -17.93
C GLU A 143 10.15 7.73 -16.52
N TYR A 144 9.83 6.46 -16.22
CA TYR A 144 9.21 6.12 -14.95
C TYR A 144 10.19 6.28 -13.78
N GLY A 145 9.74 6.97 -12.74
CA GLY A 145 10.44 7.08 -11.47
C GLY A 145 9.48 7.43 -10.35
N THR A 146 9.86 7.12 -9.12
CA THR A 146 9.03 7.41 -7.95
C THR A 146 9.87 7.67 -6.70
N PHE A 147 9.24 8.27 -5.70
CA PHE A 147 9.86 8.48 -4.40
C PHE A 147 9.77 7.21 -3.56
N ILE A 148 10.91 6.79 -3.02
CA ILE A 148 11.01 5.69 -2.06
C ILE A 148 11.39 6.26 -0.71
N ASN A 149 10.66 5.84 0.33
CA ASN A 149 10.89 6.32 1.68
C ASN A 149 12.32 5.95 2.14
N GLY A 150 13.09 6.95 2.57
CA GLY A 150 14.49 6.78 2.97
C GLY A 150 15.52 6.84 1.84
N GLU A 151 15.12 6.65 0.58
CA GLU A 151 16.04 6.67 -0.58
C GLU A 151 15.86 7.90 -1.49
N GLY A 152 14.73 8.59 -1.40
CA GLY A 152 14.43 9.76 -2.25
C GLY A 152 13.82 9.37 -3.60
N PHE A 153 13.95 10.24 -4.60
CA PHE A 153 13.48 9.95 -5.96
C PHE A 153 14.43 8.98 -6.64
N ILE A 154 13.91 7.88 -7.18
CA ILE A 154 14.66 6.90 -7.95
C ILE A 154 13.99 6.76 -9.31
N ALA A 155 14.78 6.94 -10.38
CA ALA A 155 14.34 6.70 -11.75
C ALA A 155 14.65 5.25 -12.18
N LYS A 156 13.88 4.74 -13.15
CA LYS A 156 14.10 3.43 -13.79
C LYS A 156 15.53 3.31 -14.30
N GLU A 157 16.07 4.36 -14.92
CA GLU A 157 17.43 4.36 -15.48
C GLU A 157 18.50 4.19 -14.40
N ASP A 158 18.29 4.77 -13.22
CA ASP A 158 19.24 4.63 -12.11
C ASP A 158 19.21 3.20 -11.55
N LEU A 159 18.02 2.61 -11.46
CA LEU A 159 17.88 1.20 -11.10
C LEU A 159 18.53 0.27 -12.12
N ILE A 160 18.40 0.56 -13.42
CA ILE A 160 19.05 -0.21 -14.49
C ILE A 160 20.58 -0.13 -14.36
N LYS A 161 21.15 1.07 -14.20
CA LYS A 161 22.61 1.26 -14.05
C LYS A 161 23.19 0.47 -12.88
N ILE A 162 22.44 0.34 -11.79
CA ILE A 162 22.86 -0.41 -10.59
C ILE A 162 22.82 -1.93 -10.83
N CYS A 163 21.88 -2.40 -11.65
CA CYS A 163 21.68 -3.83 -11.90
C CYS A 163 22.48 -4.40 -13.08
N GLN A 164 23.18 -3.56 -13.85
CA GLN A 164 24.05 -3.94 -14.98
C GLN A 164 25.45 -4.32 -14.52
#